data_AF-A0A8J3Q8Z9-F1
#
_entry.id   AF-A0A8J3Q8Z9-F1
#
_cell.length_a   1.000
_cell.length_b   1.000
_cell.length_c   1.000
_cell.angle_alpha   90.00
_cell.angle_beta   90.00
_cell.angle_gamma   90.00
#
_symmetry.space_group_name_H-M   'P 1'
#
loop_
_entity.id
_entity.type
_entity.pdbx_description
1 polymer ?
#
loop_
_entity_poly.entity_id
_entity_poly.type
_entity_poly.pdbx_seq_one_letter_code
_entity_poly.pdbx_strand_id
1 'polypeptide(L)'
;MPQAPDENDEQPLETSPAVDGEQPIEASPAANDELSFEAVPGLAALFEIINSGEGAGVGPTGQPGLKIPPHVFVFRPHPKVENWQETDCVPIIFTSPLGQFPRSLKIGVKVGAPRKLASGKMIGPDEAAQDSSFAAEAAATAITKLLDMGAPTGAIQKSFYQFMQELLDNLRKGFRVNDCSGSV
;
A
#
# COMPACT_ATOMS: atom_id res chain seq x y z
N MET A 1 16.54 74.93 -18.33
CA MET A 1 16.82 74.57 -16.92
C MET A 1 18.27 74.08 -16.86
N PRO A 2 19.06 74.51 -15.86
CA PRO A 2 20.54 74.38 -15.82
C PRO A 2 21.05 72.99 -15.40
N GLN A 3 22.33 72.71 -15.70
CA GLN A 3 23.13 71.56 -15.27
C GLN A 3 23.72 71.75 -13.86
N ALA A 4 23.88 70.66 -13.09
CA ALA A 4 25.06 70.34 -12.26
C ALA A 4 24.92 68.95 -11.55
N PRO A 5 26.05 68.31 -11.15
CA PRO A 5 26.25 66.86 -11.03
C PRO A 5 26.49 66.39 -9.57
N ASP A 6 26.71 65.09 -9.32
CA ASP A 6 27.97 64.54 -8.74
C ASP A 6 27.80 63.05 -8.33
N GLU A 7 28.72 62.22 -8.81
CA GLU A 7 28.99 60.84 -8.37
C GLU A 7 30.10 60.86 -7.30
N ASN A 8 30.17 59.80 -6.48
CA ASN A 8 31.16 59.46 -5.42
C ASN A 8 30.90 60.10 -4.03
N ASP A 9 31.14 59.45 -2.89
CA ASP A 9 31.92 58.25 -2.54
C ASP A 9 31.40 57.72 -1.18
N GLU A 10 32.04 56.68 -0.62
CA GLU A 10 31.94 56.18 0.77
C GLU A 10 30.86 55.10 1.10
N GLN A 11 31.24 53.83 0.92
CA GLN A 11 30.99 52.79 1.93
C GLN A 11 31.92 53.06 3.14
N PRO A 12 31.68 52.61 4.41
CA PRO A 12 31.35 51.22 4.76
C PRO A 12 30.59 50.98 6.10
N LEU A 13 30.54 49.69 6.48
CA LEU A 13 30.25 49.07 7.80
C LEU A 13 28.80 48.82 8.24
N GLU A 14 28.53 47.53 8.39
CA GLU A 14 27.99 46.83 9.57
C GLU A 14 26.96 47.61 10.42
N THR A 15 25.76 47.09 10.60
CA THR A 15 25.50 46.25 11.78
C THR A 15 24.21 45.45 11.61
N SER A 16 24.32 44.15 11.80
CA SER A 16 23.21 43.27 12.13
C SER A 16 22.66 43.63 13.51
N PRO A 17 21.33 43.68 13.72
CA PRO A 17 20.80 43.47 15.06
C PRO A 17 20.83 41.97 15.36
N ALA A 18 21.78 41.57 16.20
CA ALA A 18 21.70 40.33 16.95
C ALA A 18 20.47 40.40 17.86
N VAL A 19 19.58 39.39 17.77
CA VAL A 19 18.64 39.10 18.84
C VAL A 19 19.07 37.80 19.50
N ASP A 20 19.35 37.96 20.78
CA ASP A 20 19.64 36.96 21.78
C ASP A 20 18.46 35.99 21.90
N GLY A 21 18.78 34.70 21.95
CA GLY A 21 17.83 33.61 22.01
C GLY A 21 18.56 32.33 22.35
N GLU A 22 19.13 32.28 23.55
CA GLU A 22 19.59 31.05 24.17
C GLU A 22 18.45 30.01 24.21
N GLN A 23 18.62 28.89 23.52
CA GLN A 23 18.17 27.58 24.03
C GLN A 23 19.20 26.50 23.70
N PRO A 24 19.58 25.66 24.68
CA PRO A 24 20.62 24.67 24.53
C PRO A 24 20.19 23.52 23.60
N ILE A 25 21.11 23.15 22.70
CA ILE A 25 21.10 21.88 21.97
C ILE A 25 21.34 20.73 22.95
N GLU A 26 20.28 20.28 23.62
CA GLU A 26 20.34 18.98 24.29
C GLU A 26 20.19 17.85 23.26
N ALA A 27 21.26 17.07 23.21
CA ALA A 27 21.44 15.79 22.55
C ALA A 27 20.15 15.07 22.14
N SER A 28 20.05 14.74 20.85
CA SER A 28 19.17 13.67 20.39
C SER A 28 19.51 12.39 21.17
N PRO A 29 18.58 11.83 21.96
CA PRO A 29 18.79 10.50 22.47
C PRO A 29 18.71 9.56 21.27
N ALA A 30 19.79 8.82 21.05
CA ALA A 30 19.77 7.56 20.33
C ALA A 30 18.78 6.64 21.06
N ALA A 31 17.51 6.68 20.66
CA ALA A 31 16.53 5.70 21.05
C ALA A 31 16.61 4.56 20.05
N ASN A 32 17.16 3.44 20.52
CA ASN A 32 16.75 2.12 20.08
C ASN A 32 15.22 2.04 20.28
N ASP A 33 14.45 2.48 19.29
CA ASP A 33 13.01 2.23 19.26
C ASP A 33 12.79 0.94 18.49
N GLU A 34 12.87 -0.13 19.28
CA GLU A 34 12.18 -1.38 19.06
C GLU A 34 10.88 -1.12 18.29
N LEU A 35 10.72 -1.76 17.13
CA LEU A 35 9.54 -1.71 16.26
C LEU A 35 8.25 -1.90 17.06
N SER A 36 7.69 -0.79 17.57
CA SER A 36 6.42 -0.82 18.30
C SER A 36 5.28 -0.99 17.31
N PHE A 37 4.99 -2.27 17.04
CA PHE A 37 3.82 -2.78 16.33
C PHE A 37 2.56 -2.67 17.22
N GLU A 38 2.17 -1.46 17.58
CA GLU A 38 0.89 -1.20 18.26
C GLU A 38 0.18 -0.06 17.51
N ALA A 39 -1.04 -0.15 17.03
CA ALA A 39 -2.04 -1.20 17.06
C ALA A 39 -2.98 -0.94 15.86
N VAL A 40 -3.01 -1.85 14.89
CA VAL A 40 -4.17 -1.99 13.99
C VAL A 40 -4.85 -3.27 14.45
N PRO A 41 -6.07 -3.21 15.04
CA PRO A 41 -6.74 -4.41 15.54
C PRO A 41 -7.01 -5.34 14.35
N GLY A 42 -6.25 -6.44 14.27
CA GLY A 42 -6.31 -7.44 13.20
C GLY A 42 -4.97 -7.74 12.50
N LEU A 43 -4.01 -6.81 12.54
CA LEU A 43 -2.75 -6.95 11.78
C LEU A 43 -1.71 -7.82 12.50
N ALA A 44 -1.66 -7.73 13.83
CA ALA A 44 -0.86 -8.64 14.67
C ALA A 44 -1.37 -10.09 14.60
N ALA A 45 -2.70 -10.28 14.57
CA ALA A 45 -3.31 -11.60 14.38
C ALA A 45 -3.07 -12.17 12.98
N LEU A 46 -2.95 -11.31 11.95
CA LEU A 46 -2.60 -11.73 10.59
C LEU A 46 -1.15 -12.25 10.51
N PHE A 47 -0.21 -11.60 11.21
CA PHE A 47 1.20 -12.00 11.24
C PHE A 47 1.42 -13.39 11.88
N GLU A 48 0.64 -13.75 12.90
CA GLU A 48 0.69 -15.10 13.48
C GLU A 48 0.16 -16.19 12.53
N ILE A 49 -0.87 -15.86 11.72
CA ILE A 49 -1.44 -16.80 10.75
C ILE A 49 -0.46 -17.04 9.58
N ILE A 50 0.25 -16.01 9.11
CA ILE A 50 1.19 -16.10 7.99
C ILE A 50 2.43 -16.94 8.33
N ASN A 51 2.88 -16.94 9.59
CA ASN A 51 4.05 -17.72 10.03
C ASN A 51 3.76 -19.20 10.34
N SER A 52 2.49 -19.63 10.30
CA SER A 52 2.08 -20.99 10.67
C SER A 52 2.06 -22.00 9.51
N GLY A 53 2.61 -21.65 8.33
CA GLY A 53 3.14 -22.60 7.35
C GLY A 53 2.35 -23.90 7.11
N GLU A 54 1.12 -23.81 6.60
CA GLU A 54 0.42 -24.97 6.04
C GLU A 54 -0.17 -24.61 4.67
N GLY A 55 0.60 -24.94 3.64
CA GLY A 55 0.25 -24.69 2.24
C GLY A 55 -0.71 -25.74 1.71
N ALA A 56 -1.89 -25.31 1.28
CA ALA A 56 -2.79 -26.09 0.43
C ALA A 56 -2.89 -25.42 -0.96
N GLY A 57 -3.03 -26.25 -1.99
CA GLY A 57 -2.84 -25.88 -3.39
C GLY A 57 -3.93 -24.99 -4.00
N VAL A 58 -3.57 -24.41 -5.13
CA VAL A 58 -4.34 -23.46 -5.95
C VAL A 58 -5.44 -24.19 -6.74
N GLY A 59 -6.69 -23.75 -6.57
CA GLY A 59 -7.81 -24.00 -7.49
C GLY A 59 -8.75 -22.79 -7.50
N PRO A 60 -9.51 -22.55 -8.58
CA PRO A 60 -10.41 -21.38 -8.73
C PRO A 60 -11.66 -21.41 -7.82
N THR A 61 -11.65 -22.23 -6.77
CA THR A 61 -12.77 -22.44 -5.85
C THR A 61 -12.26 -22.23 -4.43
N GLY A 62 -12.69 -21.14 -3.81
CA GLY A 62 -12.27 -20.71 -2.47
C GLY A 62 -12.46 -21.78 -1.40
N GLN A 63 -11.34 -22.39 -1.03
CA GLN A 63 -11.18 -23.16 0.21
C GLN A 63 -10.02 -22.54 1.01
N PRO A 64 -10.02 -22.67 2.35
CA PRO A 64 -8.94 -22.16 3.20
C PRO A 64 -7.59 -22.73 2.77
N GLY A 65 -6.59 -21.86 2.63
CA GLY A 65 -5.35 -22.12 1.88
C GLY A 65 -5.35 -21.54 0.47
N LEU A 66 -6.11 -20.45 0.23
CA LEU A 66 -6.25 -19.80 -1.08
C LEU A 66 -4.94 -19.13 -1.52
N LYS A 67 -4.01 -19.93 -2.04
CA LYS A 67 -2.84 -19.40 -2.73
C LYS A 67 -3.33 -18.66 -3.97
N ILE A 68 -3.17 -17.35 -4.05
CA ILE A 68 -3.51 -16.60 -5.26
C ILE A 68 -2.22 -16.51 -6.08
N PRO A 69 -2.12 -17.15 -7.25
CA PRO A 69 -0.83 -17.27 -7.91
C PRO A 69 -0.42 -15.91 -8.52
N PRO A 70 0.85 -15.48 -8.38
CA PRO A 70 1.31 -14.16 -8.85
C PRO A 70 0.97 -13.86 -10.31
N HIS A 71 1.01 -14.86 -11.19
CA HIS A 71 0.77 -14.68 -12.62
C HIS A 71 -0.65 -14.19 -12.98
N VAL A 72 -1.62 -14.20 -12.05
CA VAL A 72 -2.93 -13.58 -12.28
C VAL A 72 -2.87 -12.05 -12.24
N PHE A 73 -1.84 -11.48 -11.58
CA PHE A 73 -1.57 -10.04 -11.54
C PHE A 73 -0.60 -9.67 -12.66
N VAL A 74 -1.11 -9.58 -13.88
CA VAL A 74 -0.30 -9.19 -15.05
C VAL A 74 -0.14 -7.67 -15.10
N PHE A 75 0.99 -7.16 -14.61
CA PHE A 75 1.32 -5.73 -14.67
C PHE A 75 1.75 -5.30 -16.06
N ARG A 76 1.14 -4.23 -16.58
CA ARG A 76 1.54 -3.55 -17.82
C ARG A 76 1.85 -2.07 -17.55
N PRO A 77 2.75 -1.45 -18.33
CA PRO A 77 2.98 -0.01 -18.24
C PRO A 77 1.68 0.78 -18.43
N HIS A 78 1.44 1.77 -17.58
CA HIS A 78 0.26 2.61 -17.70
C HIS A 78 0.41 3.59 -18.87
N PRO A 79 -0.59 3.73 -19.76
CA PRO A 79 -0.43 4.45 -21.03
C PRO A 79 -0.21 5.96 -20.86
N LYS A 80 -0.61 6.53 -19.71
CA LYS A 80 -0.57 7.98 -19.46
C LYS A 80 0.39 8.40 -18.35
N VAL A 81 0.99 7.45 -17.63
CA VAL A 81 1.78 7.75 -16.43
C VAL A 81 3.07 6.94 -16.52
N GLU A 82 4.18 7.62 -16.81
CA GLU A 82 5.46 7.01 -17.18
C GLU A 82 6.03 6.07 -16.09
N ASN A 83 5.97 6.51 -14.84
CA ASN A 83 6.47 5.76 -13.68
C ASN A 83 5.39 4.86 -13.04
N TRP A 84 4.43 4.38 -13.82
CA TRP A 84 3.32 3.58 -13.31
C TRP A 84 3.10 2.33 -14.14
N GLN A 85 2.72 1.25 -13.47
CA GLN A 85 2.25 0.01 -14.06
C GLN A 85 0.99 -0.43 -13.35
N GLU A 86 0.08 -1.07 -14.07
CA GLU A 86 -1.19 -1.55 -13.50
C GLU A 86 -1.56 -2.91 -14.08
N THR A 87 -2.37 -3.65 -13.32
CA THR A 87 -3.00 -4.87 -13.79
C THR A 87 -4.27 -4.57 -14.58
N ASP A 88 -4.70 -5.53 -15.39
CA ASP A 88 -6.11 -5.60 -15.79
C ASP A 88 -7.00 -5.89 -14.57
N CYS A 89 -8.32 -5.97 -14.78
CA CYS A 89 -9.22 -6.38 -13.70
C CYS A 89 -9.05 -7.87 -13.39
N VAL A 90 -8.63 -8.19 -12.17
CA VAL A 90 -8.39 -9.55 -11.69
C VAL A 90 -9.61 -10.02 -10.88
N PRO A 91 -10.37 -11.02 -11.37
CA PRO A 91 -11.48 -11.57 -10.60
C PRO A 91 -10.97 -12.52 -9.50
N ILE A 92 -11.36 -12.26 -8.27
CA ILE A 92 -11.15 -13.13 -7.12
C ILE A 92 -12.50 -13.66 -6.66
N ILE A 93 -12.62 -14.99 -6.61
CA ILE A 93 -13.88 -15.66 -6.31
C ILE A 93 -13.77 -16.31 -4.93
N PHE A 94 -14.62 -15.88 -4.02
CA PHE A 94 -14.79 -16.46 -2.69
C PHE A 94 -15.99 -17.39 -2.73
N THR A 95 -15.80 -18.62 -2.28
CA THR A 95 -16.88 -19.59 -2.09
C THR A 95 -16.86 -20.01 -0.63
N SER A 96 -17.96 -19.81 0.09
CA SER A 96 -18.09 -20.41 1.42
C SER A 96 -18.91 -21.70 1.29
N PRO A 97 -18.35 -22.86 1.69
CA PRO A 97 -19.12 -24.09 1.84
C PRO A 97 -19.96 -24.09 3.14
N LEU A 98 -19.75 -23.12 4.02
CA LEU A 98 -20.35 -23.04 5.34
C LEU A 98 -21.59 -22.15 5.29
N GLY A 99 -22.76 -22.78 5.35
CA GLY A 99 -24.06 -22.11 5.39
C GLY A 99 -25.17 -22.99 4.82
N GLN A 100 -26.43 -22.62 5.08
CA GLN A 100 -27.61 -23.32 4.54
C GLN A 100 -27.73 -23.18 3.01
N PHE A 101 -27.02 -22.22 2.42
CA PHE A 101 -26.91 -22.01 0.97
C PHE A 101 -25.47 -21.64 0.62
N PRO A 102 -24.83 -22.30 -0.37
CA PRO A 102 -23.50 -21.92 -0.84
C PRO A 102 -23.53 -20.48 -1.33
N ARG A 103 -22.64 -19.63 -0.80
CA ARG A 103 -22.49 -18.24 -1.22
C ARG A 103 -21.20 -18.09 -2.01
N SER A 104 -21.33 -17.57 -3.23
CA SER A 104 -20.21 -17.14 -4.07
C SER A 104 -20.16 -15.62 -4.14
N LEU A 105 -19.01 -15.03 -3.88
CA LEU A 105 -18.75 -13.60 -4.05
C LEU A 105 -17.60 -13.44 -5.05
N LYS A 106 -17.83 -12.67 -6.12
CA LYS A 106 -16.79 -12.29 -7.09
C LYS A 106 -16.39 -10.84 -6.81
N ILE A 107 -15.11 -10.61 -6.54
CA ILE A 107 -14.51 -9.29 -6.33
C ILE A 107 -13.57 -9.02 -7.51
N GLY A 108 -13.70 -7.87 -8.17
CA GLY A 108 -12.81 -7.48 -9.27
C GLY A 108 -11.77 -6.49 -8.77
N VAL A 109 -10.49 -6.86 -8.81
CA VAL A 109 -9.39 -6.06 -8.25
C VAL A 109 -8.49 -5.54 -9.36
N LYS A 110 -8.18 -4.25 -9.33
CA LYS A 110 -7.08 -3.66 -10.11
C LYS A 110 -6.00 -3.17 -9.16
N VAL A 111 -4.75 -3.59 -9.40
CA VAL A 111 -3.60 -3.14 -8.62
C VAL A 111 -2.67 -2.30 -9.49
N GLY A 112 -2.27 -1.14 -8.99
CA GLY A 112 -1.27 -0.28 -9.59
C GLY A 112 -0.03 -0.19 -8.71
N ALA A 113 1.14 -0.08 -9.32
CA ALA A 113 2.42 0.05 -8.66
C ALA A 113 3.32 1.04 -9.42
N PRO A 114 4.23 1.76 -8.74
CA PRO A 114 5.24 2.51 -9.43
C PRO A 114 6.28 1.58 -10.07
N ARG A 115 6.91 2.02 -11.15
CA ARG A 115 7.99 1.29 -11.81
C ARG A 115 9.35 1.58 -11.17
N LYS A 116 9.48 2.75 -10.55
CA LYS A 116 10.66 3.25 -9.85
C LYS A 116 10.24 3.93 -8.55
N LEU A 117 10.83 3.49 -7.44
CA LEU A 117 10.62 4.06 -6.11
C LEU A 117 11.34 5.40 -5.94
N ALA A 118 10.97 6.14 -4.89
CA ALA A 118 11.67 7.37 -4.50
C ALA A 118 13.17 7.13 -4.20
N SER A 119 13.52 5.92 -3.74
CA SER A 119 14.92 5.50 -3.55
C SER A 119 15.69 5.26 -4.85
N GLY A 120 15.02 5.30 -6.01
CA GLY A 120 15.60 4.96 -7.31
C GLY A 120 15.57 3.47 -7.64
N LYS A 121 15.19 2.59 -6.69
CA LYS A 121 15.02 1.15 -6.94
C LYS A 121 13.89 0.91 -7.95
N MET A 122 14.15 0.08 -8.97
CA MET A 122 13.13 -0.36 -9.93
C MET A 122 12.30 -1.50 -9.33
N ILE A 123 10.99 -1.48 -9.58
CA ILE A 123 10.08 -2.60 -9.28
C ILE A 123 9.63 -3.20 -10.62
N GLY A 124 10.06 -4.43 -10.87
CA GLY A 124 9.64 -5.18 -12.05
C GLY A 124 8.19 -5.67 -11.95
N PRO A 125 7.56 -6.03 -13.08
CA PRO A 125 6.23 -6.64 -13.10
C PRO A 125 6.11 -7.88 -12.19
N ASP A 126 7.14 -8.73 -12.17
CA ASP A 126 7.14 -9.95 -11.36
C ASP A 126 7.18 -9.67 -9.85
N GLU A 127 7.97 -8.68 -9.41
CA GLU A 127 8.00 -8.25 -8.00
C GLU A 127 6.65 -7.66 -7.60
N ALA A 128 6.06 -6.80 -8.44
CA ALA A 128 4.75 -6.23 -8.18
C ALA A 128 3.63 -7.29 -8.14
N ALA A 129 3.70 -8.30 -9.01
CA ALA A 129 2.78 -9.43 -9.05
C ALA A 129 2.89 -10.28 -7.79
N GLN A 130 4.11 -10.55 -7.32
CA GLN A 130 4.37 -11.31 -6.10
C GLN A 130 3.81 -10.58 -4.86
N ASP A 131 4.09 -9.29 -4.73
CA ASP A 131 3.58 -8.46 -3.62
C ASP A 131 2.05 -8.41 -3.62
N SER A 132 1.43 -8.24 -4.80
CA SER A 132 -0.02 -8.18 -4.97
C SER A 132 -0.69 -9.51 -4.64
N SER A 133 -0.09 -10.62 -5.06
CA SER A 133 -0.54 -11.99 -4.75
C SER A 133 -0.52 -12.25 -3.24
N PHE A 134 0.58 -11.91 -2.58
CA PHE A 134 0.69 -12.03 -1.13
C PHE A 134 -0.38 -11.21 -0.39
N ALA A 135 -0.56 -9.94 -0.78
CA ALA A 135 -1.58 -9.08 -0.19
C ALA A 135 -3.00 -9.61 -0.42
N ALA A 136 -3.28 -10.13 -1.61
CA ALA A 136 -4.56 -10.73 -1.96
C ALA A 136 -4.88 -11.95 -1.11
N GLU A 137 -3.90 -12.85 -0.92
CA GLU A 137 -4.03 -14.08 -0.16
C GLU A 137 -4.27 -13.80 1.33
N ALA A 138 -3.51 -12.86 1.90
CA ALA A 138 -3.68 -12.42 3.27
C ALA A 138 -5.03 -11.73 3.50
N ALA A 139 -5.46 -10.85 2.58
CA ALA A 139 -6.78 -10.22 2.62
C ALA A 139 -7.92 -11.25 2.46
N ALA A 140 -7.76 -12.23 1.58
CA ALA A 140 -8.72 -13.31 1.34
C ALA A 140 -8.98 -14.14 2.60
N THR A 141 -7.92 -14.43 3.35
CA THR A 141 -7.99 -15.16 4.62
C THR A 141 -8.79 -14.37 5.66
N ALA A 142 -8.60 -13.05 5.74
CA ALA A 142 -9.34 -12.19 6.65
C ALA A 142 -10.84 -12.13 6.31
N ILE A 143 -11.18 -12.01 5.02
CA ILE A 143 -12.57 -11.80 4.60
C ILE A 143 -13.40 -13.08 4.49
N THR A 144 -12.78 -14.25 4.33
CA THR A 144 -13.53 -15.53 4.27
C THR A 144 -14.31 -15.76 5.58
N LYS A 145 -13.73 -15.38 6.72
CA LYS A 145 -14.42 -15.39 8.03
C LYS A 145 -15.66 -14.50 8.04
N LEU A 146 -15.62 -13.34 7.39
CA LEU A 146 -16.79 -12.45 7.27
C LEU A 146 -17.88 -13.07 6.41
N LEU A 147 -17.50 -13.77 5.34
CA LEU A 147 -18.44 -14.49 4.49
C LEU A 147 -19.14 -15.63 5.26
N ASP A 148 -18.39 -16.38 6.07
CA ASP A 148 -18.93 -17.45 6.92
C ASP A 148 -19.88 -16.93 8.01
N MET A 149 -19.62 -15.73 8.53
CA MET A 149 -20.52 -15.04 9.47
C MET A 149 -21.75 -14.41 8.78
N GLY A 150 -21.89 -14.56 7.46
CA GLY A 150 -23.03 -14.06 6.71
C GLY A 150 -23.04 -12.54 6.50
N ALA A 151 -21.88 -11.88 6.59
CA ALA A 151 -21.76 -10.44 6.37
C ALA A 151 -22.27 -10.03 4.97
N PRO A 152 -22.79 -8.81 4.82
CA PRO A 152 -23.27 -8.31 3.53
C PRO A 152 -22.11 -8.20 2.53
N THR A 153 -22.35 -8.57 1.28
CA THR A 153 -21.33 -8.62 0.22
C THR A 153 -20.60 -7.30 0.02
N GLY A 154 -21.29 -6.17 0.09
CA GLY A 154 -20.68 -4.84 -0.02
C GLY A 154 -19.70 -4.51 1.12
N ALA A 155 -19.96 -5.00 2.34
CA ALA A 155 -19.02 -4.84 3.46
C ALA A 155 -17.79 -5.73 3.26
N ILE A 156 -17.98 -6.98 2.81
CA ILE A 156 -16.89 -7.92 2.51
C ILE A 156 -15.97 -7.34 1.43
N GLN A 157 -16.56 -6.81 0.35
CA GLN A 157 -15.81 -6.20 -0.76
C GLN A 157 -15.00 -4.99 -0.30
N LYS A 158 -15.61 -4.09 0.48
CA LYS A 158 -14.91 -2.94 1.05
C LYS A 158 -13.75 -3.36 1.95
N SER A 159 -13.99 -4.32 2.86
CA SER A 159 -12.95 -4.85 3.76
C SER A 159 -11.81 -5.50 2.99
N PHE A 160 -12.11 -6.22 1.90
CA PHE A 160 -11.08 -6.84 1.07
C PHE A 160 -10.11 -5.81 0.49
N TYR A 161 -10.63 -4.75 -0.13
CA TYR A 161 -9.81 -3.69 -0.70
C TYR A 161 -9.00 -2.96 0.37
N GLN A 162 -9.61 -2.69 1.52
CA GLN A 162 -8.94 -2.04 2.64
C GLN A 162 -7.76 -2.88 3.14
N PHE A 163 -7.96 -4.16 3.42
CA PHE A 163 -6.88 -5.03 3.89
C PHE A 163 -5.76 -5.16 2.87
N MET A 164 -6.10 -5.33 1.58
CA MET A 164 -5.09 -5.40 0.54
C MET A 164 -4.28 -4.09 0.45
N GLN A 165 -4.94 -2.94 0.52
CA GLN A 165 -4.29 -1.63 0.49
C GLN A 165 -3.36 -1.44 1.71
N GLU A 166 -3.82 -1.77 2.92
CA GLU A 166 -3.02 -1.69 4.15
C GLU A 166 -1.76 -2.57 4.07
N LEU A 167 -1.89 -3.81 3.59
CA LEU A 167 -0.77 -4.73 3.42
C LEU A 167 0.26 -4.21 2.42
N LEU A 168 -0.19 -3.63 1.30
CA LEU A 168 0.70 -3.08 0.29
C LEU A 168 1.33 -1.74 0.70
N ASP A 169 0.62 -0.93 1.49
CA ASP A 169 1.16 0.32 2.06
C ASP A 169 2.26 0.03 3.08
N ASN A 170 2.16 -1.07 3.82
CA ASN A 170 3.22 -1.54 4.73
C ASN A 170 4.53 -1.87 4.00
N LEU A 171 4.46 -2.24 2.72
CA LEU A 171 5.67 -2.42 1.90
C LEU A 171 6.37 -1.10 1.58
N ARG A 172 5.71 0.05 1.80
CA ARG A 172 6.20 1.41 1.48
C ARG A 172 6.64 1.57 0.01
N LYS A 173 6.02 0.79 -0.88
CA LYS A 173 6.32 0.78 -2.32
C LYS A 173 5.35 1.63 -3.15
N GLY A 174 4.33 2.26 -2.54
CA GLY A 174 3.44 3.19 -3.21
C GLY A 174 2.35 2.56 -4.08
N PHE A 175 1.95 1.33 -3.76
CA PHE A 175 0.88 0.62 -4.46
C PHE A 175 -0.49 1.29 -4.28
N ARG A 176 -1.40 1.00 -5.21
CA ARG A 176 -2.80 1.41 -5.16
C ARG A 176 -3.70 0.25 -5.55
N VAL A 177 -4.73 -0.01 -4.76
CA VAL A 177 -5.76 -1.01 -5.01
C VAL A 177 -7.05 -0.29 -5.37
N ASN A 178 -7.68 -0.69 -6.47
CA ASN A 178 -8.94 -0.14 -6.93
C ASN A 178 -9.95 -1.24 -7.24
N ASP A 179 -11.23 -0.90 -7.07
CA ASP A 179 -12.34 -1.74 -7.49
C ASP A 179 -12.54 -1.67 -9.01
N CYS A 180 -12.76 -2.82 -9.63
CA CYS A 180 -13.16 -2.95 -11.03
C CYS A 180 -14.30 -3.95 -11.22
N SER A 181 -15.07 -4.26 -10.17
CA SER A 181 -16.15 -5.27 -10.19
C SER A 181 -17.28 -4.95 -11.19
N GLY A 182 -17.42 -3.70 -11.64
CA GLY A 182 -18.38 -3.31 -12.69
C GLY A 182 -17.92 -3.60 -14.13
N SER A 183 -16.69 -4.10 -14.30
CA SER A 183 -16.05 -4.31 -15.62
C SER A 183 -15.79 -5.79 -15.95
N VAL A 184 -16.35 -6.74 -15.19
CA VAL A 184 -16.10 -8.20 -15.27
C VAL A 184 -17.37 -9.02 -15.47
#